data_AF-A0A849UD84-F1
#
_entry.id   AF-A0A849UD84-F1
#
_cell.length_a   1.000
_cell.length_b   1.000
_cell.length_c   1.000
_cell.angle_alpha   90.00
_cell.angle_beta   90.00
_cell.angle_gamma   90.00
#
_symmetry.space_group_name_H-M   'P 1'
#
loop_
_entity.id
_entity.type
_entity.pdbx_description
1 polymer ?
#
loop_
_entity_poly.entity_id
_entity_poly.type
_entity_poly.pdbx_seq_one_letter_code
_entity_poly.pdbx_strand_id
1 'polypeptide(L)' 'MSTLDHTIHALGALLLISLGVLSLRIEGKRLKRIVTRSFVLVLAVLLADAAMHLLPNALAGFIYRTS' A
#
# COMPACT_ATOMS: atom_id res chain seq x y z
N MET A 1 -16.99 -6.26 4.69
CA MET A 1 -15.58 -5.85 4.80
C MET A 1 -15.08 -6.32 6.16
N SER A 2 -14.17 -7.28 6.18
CA SER A 2 -13.69 -7.90 7.40
C SER A 2 -12.94 -6.87 8.24
N THR A 3 -13.16 -6.82 9.56
CA THR A 3 -12.38 -6.01 10.51
C THR A 3 -10.86 -6.25 10.36
N LEU A 4 -10.47 -7.44 9.87
CA LEU A 4 -9.09 -7.79 9.57
C LEU A 4 -8.49 -6.94 8.45
N ASP A 5 -9.26 -6.71 7.38
CA ASP A 5 -8.86 -5.96 6.19
C ASP A 5 -8.52 -4.50 6.58
N HIS A 6 -9.39 -3.91 7.40
CA HIS A 6 -9.21 -2.55 7.88
C HIS A 6 -8.01 -2.42 8.83
N THR A 7 -7.76 -3.43 9.65
CA THR A 7 -6.61 -3.47 10.58
C THR A 7 -5.29 -3.59 9.83
N ILE A 8 -5.23 -4.43 8.79
CA ILE A 8 -4.05 -4.60 7.93
C ILE A 8 -3.75 -3.29 7.19
N HIS A 9 -4.78 -2.62 6.66
CA HIS A 9 -4.62 -1.34 5.98
C HIS A 9 -4.12 -0.24 6.94
N ALA A 10 -4.65 -0.20 8.17
CA ALA A 10 -4.22 0.76 9.19
C ALA A 10 -2.76 0.51 9.63
N LEU A 11 -2.36 -0.76 9.80
CA LEU A 11 -0.97 -1.12 10.09
C LEU A 11 -0.04 -0.77 8.93
N GLY A 12 -0.46 -1.02 7.68
CA GLY A 12 0.29 -0.63 6.48
C GLY A 12 0.48 0.88 6.37
N ALA A 13 -0.57 1.67 6.63
CA ALA A 13 -0.51 3.13 6.65
C ALA A 13 0.44 3.65 7.74
N LEU A 14 0.35 3.10 8.96
CA LEU A 14 1.23 3.45 10.07
C LEU A 14 2.70 3.13 9.75
N LEU A 15 2.95 1.98 9.12
CA LEU A 15 4.27 1.57 8.69
C LEU A 15 4.85 2.52 7.64
N LEU A 16 4.05 2.93 6.65
CA LEU A 16 4.46 3.90 5.63
C LEU A 16 4.82 5.27 6.24
N ILE A 17 4.01 5.77 7.18
CA ILE A 17 4.26 7.04 7.88
C ILE A 17 5.59 6.95 8.65
N SER A 18 5.79 5.87 9.41
CA SER A 18 7.01 5.65 10.17
C SER A 18 8.25 5.57 9.27
N LEU A 19 8.18 4.83 8.16
CA LEU A 19 9.27 4.76 7.18
C LEU A 19 9.54 6.10 6.51
N GLY A 20 8.52 6.88 6.19
CA GLY A 20 8.66 8.21 5.60
C GLY A 20 9.39 9.18 6.53
N VAL A 21 8.97 9.25 7.79
CA VAL A 21 9.61 10.08 8.83
C VAL A 21 11.05 9.62 9.07
N LEU A 22 11.27 8.30 9.16
CA LEU A 22 12.60 7.73 9.34
C LEU A 22 13.51 8.06 8.13
N SER A 23 12.97 8.03 6.90
CA SER A 23 13.71 8.39 5.69
C SER A 23 14.18 9.85 5.68
N LEU A 24 13.38 10.78 6.22
CA LEU A 24 13.75 12.18 6.37
C LEU A 24 14.90 12.38 7.37
N ARG A 25 14.96 11.54 8.42
CA ARG A 25 15.94 11.66 9.50
C ARG A 25 17.27 10.96 9.21
N ILE A 26 17.36 10.19 8.15
CA ILE A 26 18.55 9.42 7.77
C ILE A 26 19.41 10.21 6.78
N GLU A 27 20.61 10.59 7.20
CA GLU A 27 21.62 11.22 6.34
C GLU A 27 22.48 10.19 5.59
N GLY A 28 22.56 8.95 6.09
CA GLY A 28 23.34 7.88 5.49
C GLY A 28 22.77 7.39 4.15
N LYS A 29 23.49 7.62 3.04
CA LYS A 29 23.08 7.22 1.66
C LYS A 29 22.65 5.75 1.54
N ARG A 30 23.34 4.84 2.24
CA ARG A 30 23.06 3.39 2.20
C ARG A 30 21.76 3.05 2.94
N LEU A 31 21.58 3.63 4.12
CA LEU A 31 20.43 3.38 4.99
C LEU A 31 19.16 4.03 4.39
N LYS A 32 19.28 5.23 3.81
CA LYS A 32 18.20 5.90 3.09
C LYS A 32 17.69 5.04 1.93
N ARG A 33 18.58 4.46 1.12
CA ARG A 33 18.21 3.57 0.01
C ARG A 33 17.48 2.31 0.46
N ILE A 34 17.88 1.73 1.60
CA ILE A 34 17.19 0.56 2.18
C ILE A 34 15.77 0.96 2.61
N VAL A 35 15.63 2.06 3.35
CA VAL A 35 14.31 2.56 3.80
C VAL A 35 13.41 2.90 2.62
N THR A 36 13.91 3.57 1.58
CA THR A 36 13.11 3.88 0.38
C THR A 36 12.69 2.61 -0.36
N ARG A 37 13.57 1.59 -0.47
CA ARG A 37 13.20 0.30 -1.08
C ARG A 37 12.11 -0.42 -0.28
N SER A 38 12.24 -0.46 1.04
CA SER A 38 11.22 -1.04 1.91
C SER A 38 9.89 -0.29 1.80
N PHE A 39 9.94 1.04 1.73
CA PHE A 39 8.75 1.88 1.54
C PHE A 39 8.04 1.56 0.22
N VAL A 40 8.79 1.51 -0.88
CA VAL A 40 8.25 1.18 -2.21
C VAL A 40 7.66 -0.24 -2.24
N LEU A 41 8.31 -1.21 -1.58
CA LEU A 41 7.80 -2.58 -1.48
C LEU A 41 6.45 -2.63 -0.76
N VAL A 42 6.36 -2.01 0.42
CA VAL A 42 5.12 -1.96 1.21
C VAL A 42 4.01 -1.24 0.44
N LEU A 43 4.34 -0.12 -0.22
CA LEU A 43 3.40 0.61 -1.04
C LEU A 43 2.89 -0.23 -2.22
N ALA A 44 3.77 -0.96 -2.90
CA ALA A 44 3.39 -1.82 -4.03
C ALA A 44 2.48 -2.97 -3.59
N VAL A 45 2.75 -3.58 -2.43
CA VAL A 45 1.90 -4.64 -1.87
C VAL A 45 0.51 -4.10 -1.53
N LEU A 46 0.42 -2.95 -0.86
CA LEU A 46 -0.86 -2.30 -0.56
C LEU A 46 -1.63 -1.91 -1.83
N LEU A 47 -0.93 -1.43 -2.87
CA LEU A 47 -1.55 -1.10 -4.14
C LEU A 47 -2.07 -2.34 -4.87
N ALA A 48 -1.31 -3.44 -4.84
CA ALA A 48 -1.70 -4.71 -5.44
C ALA A 48 -2.91 -5.32 -4.72
N ASP A 49 -2.93 -5.27 -3.40
CA ASP A 49 -4.06 -5.70 -2.56
C ASP A 49 -5.32 -4.88 -2.86
N ALA A 50 -5.20 -3.54 -2.85
CA ALA A 50 -6.29 -2.65 -3.22
C ALA A 50 -6.75 -2.88 -4.67
N ALA A 51 -5.83 -3.11 -5.61
CA ALA A 51 -6.16 -3.44 -6.99
C ALA A 51 -6.88 -4.78 -7.08
N MET A 52 -6.48 -5.82 -6.35
CA MET A 52 -7.19 -7.10 -6.33
C MET A 52 -8.61 -6.98 -5.78
N HIS A 53 -8.89 -6.00 -4.93
CA HIS A 53 -10.24 -5.76 -4.41
C HIS A 53 -11.07 -4.82 -5.30
N LEU A 54 -10.44 -3.83 -5.94
CA LEU A 54 -11.12 -2.84 -6.80
C LEU A 54 -11.29 -3.33 -8.25
N LEU A 55 -10.36 -4.13 -8.76
CA LEU A 55 -10.36 -4.63 -10.13
C LEU A 55 -11.56 -5.54 -10.44
N PRO A 56 -11.96 -6.49 -9.57
CA PRO A 56 -13.16 -7.30 -9.78
C PRO A 56 -14.43 -6.43 -9.76
N ASN A 57 -14.50 -5.42 -8.89
CA ASN A 57 -15.64 -4.50 -8.84
C ASN A 57 -15.71 -3.60 -10.08
N ALA A 58 -14.56 -3.12 -10.58
CA ALA A 58 -14.49 -2.34 -11.81
C ALA A 58 -14.82 -3.19 -13.05
N LEU A 59 -14.35 -4.44 -13.10
CA LEU A 59 -14.70 -5.41 -14.15
C LEU A 59 -16.17 -5.80 -14.09
N ALA A 60 -16.72 -6.09 -12.91
CA ALA A 60 -18.14 -6.38 -12.72
C ALA A 60 -18.99 -5.18 -13.14
N GLY A 61 -18.59 -3.96 -12.76
CA GLY A 61 -19.22 -2.72 -13.21
C GLY A 61 -19.10 -2.50 -14.71
N PHE A 62 -18.01 -2.91 -15.36
CA PHE A 62 -17.87 -2.84 -16.82
C PHE A 62 -18.75 -3.86 -17.55
N ILE A 63 -18.81 -5.11 -17.04
CA ILE A 63 -19.55 -6.23 -17.65
C ILE A 63 -21.06 -6.10 -17.43
N TYR A 64 -21.51 -5.67 -16.24
CA TYR A 64 -22.93 -5.59 -15.89
C TYR A 64 -23.59 -4.23 -16.16
N ARG A 65 -22.83 -3.18 -16.48
CA ARG A 65 -23.39 -1.85 -16.82
C ARG A 65 -23.65 -1.66 -18.32
N THR A 66 -23.35 -2.67 -19.13
CA THR A 66 -23.62 -2.71 -20.58
C THR A 66 -24.94 -3.38 -20.96
N SER A 67 -25.84 -3.61 -19.99
CA SER A 67 -27.20 -4.12 -20.24
C SER A 67 -28.25 -3.09 -19.84
#